data_AF-A0A356Z550-F1
#
_entry.id   AF-A0A356Z550-F1
#
_cell.length_a   1.000
_cell.length_b   1.000
_cell.length_c   1.000
_cell.angle_alpha   90.00
_cell.angle_beta   90.00
_cell.angle_gamma   90.00
#
_symmetry.space_group_name_H-M   'P 1'
#
loop_
_entity.id
_entity.type
_entity.pdbx_description
1 polymer ?
#
loop_
_entity_poly.entity_id
_entity_poly.type
_entity_poly.pdbx_seq_one_letter_code
_entity_poly.pdbx_strand_id
1 'polypeptide(L)'
;DALGDMDFKVTGTEAGVTALQMDIKILGVNRAIVETALAQAHEGRMFILGKMMEAISKPNESLSPYAPQMIRMQIHPDKIREVIGPGGKV
;
A
#
# COMPACT_ATOMS: atom_id res chain seq x y z
N ASP A 1 1.34 23.13 -1.27
CA ASP A 1 1.48 23.30 0.18
C ASP A 1 1.53 24.77 0.63
N ALA A 2 2.44 25.61 0.10
CA ALA A 2 2.54 27.02 0.51
C ALA A 2 1.49 27.99 -0.09
N LEU A 3 0.84 27.63 -1.21
CA LEU A 3 -0.09 28.50 -1.94
C LEU A 3 -1.46 27.86 -2.22
N GLY A 4 -1.72 26.67 -1.67
CA GLY A 4 -2.95 25.91 -1.95
C GLY A 4 -3.90 25.93 -0.77
N ASP A 5 -5.17 26.20 -1.04
CA ASP A 5 -6.25 26.29 -0.06
C ASP A 5 -6.72 24.93 0.49
N MET A 6 -6.35 23.86 -0.20
CA MET A 6 -6.57 22.47 0.18
C MET A 6 -5.39 21.64 -0.32
N ASP A 7 -4.94 20.70 0.51
CA ASP A 7 -3.93 19.72 0.16
C ASP A 7 -4.46 18.33 0.45
N PHE A 8 -4.56 17.48 -0.57
CA PHE A 8 -5.07 16.13 -0.42
C PHE A 8 -4.23 15.14 -1.20
N LYS A 9 -4.17 13.91 -0.69
CA LYS A 9 -3.47 12.79 -1.30
C LYS A 9 -4.43 11.63 -1.44
N VAL A 10 -4.44 11.01 -2.62
CA VAL A 10 -5.25 9.82 -2.92
C VAL A 10 -4.33 8.75 -3.45
N THR A 11 -4.36 7.58 -2.82
CA THR A 11 -3.61 6.40 -3.26
C THR A 11 -4.56 5.25 -3.50
N GLY A 12 -4.18 4.31 -4.37
CA GLY A 12 -5.09 3.25 -4.78
C GLY A 12 -4.55 2.36 -5.88
N THR A 13 -5.34 1.37 -6.22
CA THR A 13 -5.16 0.48 -7.37
C THR A 13 -6.09 0.93 -8.51
N GLU A 14 -6.09 0.17 -9.62
CA GLU A 14 -7.09 0.31 -10.69
C GLU A 14 -8.51 0.03 -10.17
N ALA A 15 -8.66 -0.86 -9.19
CA ALA A 15 -9.95 -1.25 -8.65
C ALA A 15 -10.55 -0.22 -7.68
N GLY A 16 -9.73 0.69 -7.13
CA GLY A 16 -10.25 1.69 -6.21
C GLY A 16 -9.19 2.38 -5.35
N VAL A 17 -9.67 3.23 -4.46
CA VAL A 17 -8.85 3.99 -3.50
C VAL A 17 -8.51 3.10 -2.31
N THR A 18 -7.23 3.06 -1.93
CA THR A 18 -6.74 2.35 -0.74
C THR A 18 -6.54 3.29 0.44
N ALA A 19 -6.16 4.55 0.18
CA ALA A 19 -6.10 5.58 1.21
C ALA A 19 -6.41 6.98 0.65
N LEU A 20 -6.96 7.82 1.52
CA LEU A 20 -7.28 9.22 1.27
C LEU A 20 -6.83 10.03 2.48
N GLN A 21 -6.05 11.07 2.24
CA GLN A 21 -5.68 12.07 3.25
C GLN A 21 -6.12 13.44 2.75
N MET A 22 -6.80 14.22 3.58
CA MET A 22 -7.25 15.58 3.26
C MET A 22 -6.86 16.54 4.39
N ASP A 23 -6.23 17.65 4.00
CA ASP A 23 -5.94 18.79 4.86
C ASP A 23 -6.56 20.05 4.21
N ILE A 24 -7.57 20.62 4.88
CA ILE A 24 -8.37 21.73 4.37
C ILE A 24 -7.99 22.99 5.15
N LYS A 25 -7.49 24.01 4.45
CA LYS A 25 -6.96 25.23 5.07
C LYS A 25 -7.95 26.39 5.06
N ILE A 26 -9.03 26.32 4.27
CA ILE A 26 -10.06 27.36 4.15
C ILE A 26 -11.49 26.84 4.38
N LEU A 27 -12.40 27.75 4.70
CA LEU A 27 -13.84 27.50 4.64
C LEU A 27 -14.31 27.61 3.18
N GLY A 28 -15.27 26.77 2.76
CA GLY A 28 -15.88 26.85 1.42
C GLY A 28 -15.55 25.71 0.46
N VAL A 29 -14.76 24.72 0.87
CA VAL A 29 -14.64 23.45 0.14
C VAL A 29 -15.97 22.70 0.21
N ASN A 30 -16.70 22.67 -0.90
CA ASN A 30 -17.98 21.97 -1.01
C ASN A 30 -17.81 20.62 -1.70
N ARG A 31 -18.86 19.80 -1.65
CA ARG A 31 -18.86 18.45 -2.22
C ARG A 31 -18.50 18.42 -3.72
N ALA A 32 -18.97 19.38 -4.51
CA ALA A 32 -18.70 19.43 -5.94
C ALA A 32 -17.21 19.66 -6.24
N ILE A 33 -16.53 20.47 -5.43
CA ILE A 33 -15.08 20.69 -5.52
C ILE A 33 -14.33 19.39 -5.21
N VAL A 34 -14.72 18.69 -4.15
CA VAL A 34 -14.08 17.41 -3.77
C VAL A 34 -14.31 16.34 -4.83
N GLU A 35 -15.52 16.22 -5.39
CA GLU A 35 -15.82 15.27 -6.46
C GLU A 35 -14.95 15.54 -7.70
N THR A 36 -14.82 16.81 -8.10
CA THR A 36 -13.95 17.20 -9.22
C THR A 36 -12.48 16.89 -8.93
N ALA A 37 -12.01 17.20 -7.72
CA ALA A 37 -10.64 16.93 -7.31
C ALA A 37 -10.33 15.43 -7.29
N LEU A 38 -11.26 14.60 -6.81
CA LEU A 38 -11.12 13.14 -6.81
C LEU A 38 -11.15 12.55 -8.23
N ALA A 39 -11.95 13.11 -9.14
CA ALA A 39 -11.95 12.71 -10.54
C ALA A 39 -10.60 13.01 -11.21
N GLN A 40 -10.05 14.20 -11.01
CA GLN A 40 -8.71 14.55 -11.51
C GLN A 40 -7.63 13.66 -10.87
N ALA A 41 -7.72 13.39 -9.56
CA ALA A 41 -6.79 12.51 -8.87
C ALA A 41 -6.87 11.06 -9.39
N HIS A 42 -8.05 10.59 -9.79
CA HIS A 42 -8.20 9.28 -10.43
C HIS A 42 -7.45 9.23 -11.77
N GLU A 43 -7.63 10.21 -12.65
CA GLU A 43 -6.91 10.28 -13.93
C GLU A 43 -5.39 10.32 -13.73
N GLY A 44 -4.92 11.17 -12.82
CA GLY A 44 -3.50 11.26 -12.47
C GLY A 44 -2.96 9.94 -11.91
N ARG A 45 -3.74 9.27 -11.03
CA ARG A 45 -3.36 7.96 -10.46
C ARG A 45 -3.26 6.90 -11.54
N MET A 46 -4.20 6.82 -12.48
CA MET A 46 -4.16 5.85 -13.57
C MET A 46 -2.99 6.09 -14.52
N PHE A 47 -2.68 7.36 -14.81
CA PHE A 47 -1.51 7.70 -15.60
C PHE A 47 -0.19 7.25 -14.94
N ILE A 48 0.00 7.59 -13.66
CA ILE A 48 1.20 7.21 -12.90
C ILE A 48 1.30 5.68 -12.79
N LEU A 49 0.19 5.01 -12.48
CA LEU A 49 0.16 3.56 -12.37
C LEU A 49 0.50 2.89 -13.72
N GLY A 50 -0.04 3.40 -14.84
CA GLY A 50 0.33 2.92 -16.17
C GLY A 50 1.84 3.01 -16.43
N LYS A 51 2.47 4.13 -16.05
CA LYS A 51 3.92 4.30 -16.15
C LYS A 51 4.71 3.35 -15.25
N MET A 52 4.20 3.04 -14.06
CA MET A 52 4.81 2.04 -13.18
C MET A 52 4.73 0.63 -13.80
N MET A 53 3.59 0.28 -14.41
CA MET A 53 3.36 -1.02 -15.03
C MET A 53 4.21 -1.25 -16.29
N GLU A 54 4.58 -0.18 -17.01
CA GLU A 54 5.57 -0.25 -18.10
C GLU A 54 6.94 -0.75 -17.61
N ALA A 55 7.29 -0.48 -16.35
CA ALA A 55 8.55 -0.91 -15.75
C ALA A 55 8.44 -2.28 -15.05
N ILE A 56 7.44 -2.45 -14.18
CA ILE A 56 7.24 -3.68 -13.39
C ILE A 56 5.74 -3.94 -13.26
N SER A 57 5.22 -4.88 -14.05
CA SER A 57 3.79 -5.21 -14.08
C SER A 57 3.38 -6.30 -13.08
N LYS A 58 4.33 -7.09 -12.58
CA LYS A 58 4.10 -8.15 -11.61
C LYS A 58 5.26 -8.28 -10.62
N PRO A 59 5.03 -8.79 -9.40
CA PRO A 59 6.11 -9.16 -8.51
C PRO A 59 7.09 -10.14 -9.17
N ASN A 60 8.36 -10.09 -8.77
CA ASN A 60 9.35 -11.06 -9.21
C ASN A 60 8.97 -12.48 -8.72
N GLU A 61 9.19 -13.48 -9.57
CA GLU A 61 8.85 -14.88 -9.27
C GLU A 61 9.70 -15.46 -8.14
N SER A 62 10.89 -14.91 -7.92
CA SER A 62 11.78 -15.28 -6.84
C SER A 62 12.31 -14.05 -6.11
N LEU A 63 12.60 -14.22 -4.82
CA LEU A 63 13.33 -13.24 -4.03
C LEU A 63 14.77 -13.08 -4.55
N SER A 64 15.39 -11.96 -4.21
CA SER A 64 16.82 -11.74 -4.42
C SER A 64 17.63 -12.87 -3.75
N PRO A 65 18.73 -13.36 -4.38
CA PRO A 65 19.59 -14.37 -3.76
C PRO A 65 20.28 -13.86 -2.48
N TYR A 66 20.32 -12.55 -2.28
CA TYR A 66 20.87 -11.90 -1.08
C TYR A 66 19.82 -11.61 -0.01
N ALA A 67 18.52 -11.78 -0.33
CA ALA A 67 17.46 -11.59 0.65
C ALA A 67 17.31 -12.86 1.52
N PRO A 68 17.02 -12.71 2.83
CA PRO A 68 16.68 -13.85 3.68
C PRO A 68 15.48 -14.62 3.13
N GLN A 69 15.59 -15.95 3.11
CA GLN A 69 14.49 -16.82 2.70
C GLN A 69 13.78 -17.38 3.92
N MET A 70 12.45 -17.34 3.89
CA MET A 70 11.61 -17.95 4.92
C MET A 70 11.16 -19.32 4.44
N ILE A 71 11.60 -20.38 5.12
CA ILE A 71 11.07 -21.73 4.92
C ILE A 71 9.96 -21.94 5.92
N ARG A 72 8.74 -22.19 5.43
CA ARG A 72 7.60 -22.53 6.27
C ARG A 72 7.42 -24.04 6.29
N MET A 73 7.50 -24.62 7.47
CA MET A 73 7.10 -26.00 7.71
C MET A 73 5.96 -26.03 8.73
N GLN A 74 5.06 -26.98 8.58
CA GLN A 74 3.99 -27.21 9.55
C GLN A 74 4.32 -28.46 10.36
N ILE A 75 4.23 -28.35 11.68
CA ILE A 75 4.40 -29.46 12.61
C ILE A 75 3.06 -29.77 13.28
N HIS A 76 2.94 -30.99 13.79
CA HIS A 76 1.81 -31.33 14.66
C HIS A 76 1.85 -30.43 15.91
N PRO A 77 0.71 -29.84 16.34
CA PRO A 77 0.67 -28.96 17.51
C PRO A 77 1.29 -29.58 18.77
N ASP A 78 1.11 -30.89 18.98
CA ASP A 78 1.68 -31.61 20.12
C ASP A 78 3.21 -31.57 20.16
N LYS A 79 3.87 -31.42 19.01
CA LYS A 79 5.33 -31.33 18.89
C LYS A 79 5.89 -29.93 19.14
N ILE A 80 5.04 -28.93 19.44
CA ILE A 80 5.50 -27.56 19.70
C ILE A 80 6.47 -27.49 20.90
N ARG A 81 6.24 -28.33 21.92
CA ARG A 81 7.10 -28.41 23.11
C ARG A 81 8.48 -28.97 22.78
N GLU A 82 8.56 -29.87 21.81
CA GLU A 82 9.83 -30.46 21.36
C GLU A 82 10.66 -29.44 20.58
N VAL A 83 10.00 -28.60 19.76
CA VAL A 83 10.68 -27.57 18.95
C VAL A 83 11.13 -26.37 19.78
N ILE A 84 10.33 -25.91 20.75
CA ILE A 84 10.71 -24.76 21.62
C ILE A 84 11.66 -25.22 22.75
N GLY A 85 11.47 -26.43 23.26
CA GLY A 85 12.18 -26.95 24.44
C GLY A 85 11.81 -26.22 25.75
N PRO A 86 12.40 -26.66 26.89
CA PRO A 86 12.18 -26.01 28.18
C PRO A 86 12.78 -24.60 28.19
N GLY A 87 11.92 -23.58 28.33
CA GLY A 87 12.33 -22.17 28.41
C GLY A 87 12.83 -21.55 27.10
N GLY A 88 12.57 -22.17 25.93
CA GLY A 88 13.02 -21.64 24.64
C GLY A 88 14.49 -21.91 24.30
N LYS A 89 15.06 -22.98 24.87
CA LYS A 89 16.49 -23.33 24.72
C LYS A 89 16.82 -23.94 23.35
N VAL A 90 15.82 -24.49 22.67
CA VAL A 90 15.95 -25.09 21.33
C VAL A 90 15.52 -24.04 20.31
#